data_AF-A0A1I3B322-F1
#
_entry.id   AF-A0A1I3B322-F1
#
_cell.length_a   1.000
_cell.length_b   1.000
_cell.length_c   1.000
_cell.angle_alpha   90.00
_cell.angle_beta   90.00
_cell.angle_gamma   90.00
#
_symmetry.space_group_name_H-M   'P 1'
#
loop_
_entity.id
_entity.type
_entity.pdbx_description
1 polymer ?
#
loop_
_entity_poly.entity_id
_entity_poly.type
_entity_poly.pdbx_seq_one_letter_code
_entity_poly.pdbx_strand_id
1 'polypeptide(L)' 'MWLIGAVLIGLAVPFTFLVLMPTNHQLLIPGRDLASGETRALLEKWGKLHAVRTTPGLLASGIYVIELLKA' A
#
# COMPACT_ATOMS: atom_id res chain seq x y z
N MET A 1 -8.32 -0.63 21.83
CA MET A 1 -7.64 -1.17 20.62
C MET A 1 -6.79 -0.13 19.89
N TRP A 2 -6.68 1.11 20.40
CA TRP A 2 -5.96 2.20 19.75
C TRP A 2 -4.52 1.88 19.27
N LEU A 3 -3.72 1.16 20.07
CA LEU A 3 -2.32 0.84 19.72
C LEU A 3 -2.24 -0.11 18.51
N ILE A 4 -3.19 -1.04 18.39
CA ILE A 4 -3.27 -1.96 17.25
C ILE A 4 -3.54 -1.17 15.97
N GLY A 5 -4.49 -0.22 16.01
CA GLY A 5 -4.74 0.69 14.90
C GLY A 5 -3.50 1.49 14.50
N ALA A 6 -2.74 1.98 15.49
CA ALA A 6 -1.54 2.77 15.27
C ALA A 6 -0.43 1.96 14.59
N VAL A 7 -0.22 0.72 15.04
CA VAL A 7 0.74 -0.20 14.41
C VAL A 7 0.32 -0.53 12.99
N LEU A 8 -0.96 -0.87 12.76
CA LEU A 8 -1.48 -1.23 11.44
C LEU A 8 -1.28 -0.11 10.40
N ILE A 9 -1.63 1.14 10.75
CA ILE A 9 -1.42 2.27 9.83
C ILE A 9 0.07 2.62 9.69
N GLY A 10 0.85 2.50 10.76
CA GLY A 10 2.29 2.74 10.75
C GLY A 10 3.05 1.79 9.81
N LEU A 11 2.64 0.53 9.72
CA LEU A 11 3.24 -0.48 8.84
C LEU A 11 3.17 -0.13 7.34
N ALA A 12 2.27 0.77 6.93
CA ALA A 12 2.19 1.24 5.55
C ALA A 12 3.50 1.91 5.10
N VAL A 13 4.24 2.56 6.02
CA VAL A 13 5.50 3.25 5.75
C VAL A 13 6.62 2.25 5.38
N PRO A 14 7.04 1.32 6.26
CA PRO A 14 8.09 0.36 5.93
C PRO A 14 7.69 -0.55 4.76
N PHE A 15 6.42 -0.94 4.64
CA PHE A 15 5.95 -1.71 3.49
C PHE A 15 6.15 -0.96 2.17
N THR A 16 5.85 0.34 2.17
CA THR A 16 6.01 1.18 0.98
C THR A 16 7.47 1.24 0.55
N PHE A 17 8.38 1.58 1.47
CA PHE A 17 9.80 1.75 1.14
C PHE A 17 10.50 0.43 0.78
N LEU A 18 10.19 -0.66 1.48
CA LEU A 18 10.88 -1.94 1.29
C LEU A 18 10.30 -2.78 0.16
N VAL A 19 8.97 -2.75 -0.03
CA VAL A 19 8.28 -3.71 -0.92
C VAL A 19 7.72 -3.03 -2.17
N LEU A 20 7.07 -1.87 -2.02
CA LEU A 20 6.37 -1.21 -3.13
C LEU A 20 7.32 -0.36 -4.00
N MET A 21 8.25 0.37 -3.36
CA MET A 21 9.14 1.32 -4.02
C MET A 21 9.99 0.74 -5.17
N PRO A 22 10.53 -0.50 -5.08
CA PRO A 22 11.24 -1.10 -6.21
C PRO A 22 10.37 -1.27 -7.47
N THR A 23 9.07 -1.51 -7.31
CA THR A 23 8.13 -1.60 -8.44
C THR A 23 7.81 -0.20 -9.00
N ASN A 24 7.68 0.80 -8.12
CA ASN A 24 7.52 2.20 -8.55
C ASN A 24 8.73 2.67 -9.38
N HIS A 25 9.95 2.40 -8.92
CA HIS A 25 11.16 2.80 -9.65
C HIS A 25 11.16 2.21 -11.06
N GLN A 26 10.79 0.94 -11.23
CA GLN A 26 10.71 0.30 -12.55
C GLN A 26 9.62 0.94 -13.43
N LEU A 27 8.43 1.18 -12.87
CA LEU A 27 7.33 1.82 -13.60
C LEU A 27 7.65 3.26 -14.04
N LEU A 28 8.48 3.96 -13.27
CA LEU A 28 8.82 5.37 -13.48
C LEU A 28 10.14 5.59 -14.23
N ILE A 29 10.75 4.54 -14.80
CA ILE A 29 11.95 4.67 -15.63
C ILE A 29 11.64 5.59 -16.83
N PRO A 30 12.45 6.63 -17.11
CA PRO A 30 12.28 7.48 -18.27
C PRO A 30 12.29 6.69 -19.59
N GLY A 31 11.40 7.03 -20.52
CA GLY A 31 11.33 6.37 -21.83
C GLY A 31 10.70 4.96 -21.81
N ARG A 32 10.10 4.55 -20.69
CA ARG A 32 9.37 3.28 -20.59
C ARG A 32 8.24 3.20 -21.62
N ASP A 33 8.17 2.10 -22.37
CA ASP A 33 7.07 1.83 -23.28
C ASP A 33 5.80 1.45 -22.51
N LEU A 34 4.79 2.32 -22.59
CA LEU A 34 3.51 2.17 -21.91
C LEU A 34 2.64 1.06 -22.51
N ALA A 35 2.86 0.70 -23.78
CA ALA A 35 2.10 -0.33 -24.48
C ALA A 35 2.70 -1.75 -24.30
N SER A 36 3.92 -1.84 -23.74
CA SER A 36 4.60 -3.12 -23.57
C SER A 36 3.90 -4.04 -22.57
N GLY A 37 4.00 -5.36 -22.83
CA GLY A 37 3.55 -6.39 -21.89
C GLY A 37 4.29 -6.34 -20.55
N GLU A 38 5.54 -5.89 -20.53
CA GLU A 38 6.31 -5.70 -19.30
C GLU A 38 5.72 -4.61 -18.41
N THR A 39 5.35 -3.45 -18.99
CA THR A 39 4.66 -2.39 -18.24
C THR A 39 3.34 -2.89 -17.69
N ARG A 40 2.58 -3.68 -18.46
CA ARG A 40 1.35 -4.31 -17.97
C ARG A 40 1.62 -5.22 -16.76
N ALA A 41 2.62 -6.09 -16.83
CA ALA A 41 2.98 -6.99 -15.73
C ALA A 41 3.40 -6.23 -14.46
N LEU A 42 4.17 -5.15 -14.59
CA LEU A 42 4.53 -4.30 -13.47
C LEU A 42 3.34 -3.58 -12.85
N LEU A 43 2.38 -3.09 -13.66
CA LEU A 43 1.15 -2.47 -13.16
C LEU A 43 0.27 -3.48 -12.41
N GLU A 44 0.18 -4.72 -12.89
CA GLU A 44 -0.53 -5.79 -12.17
C GLU A 44 0.14 -6.12 -10.83
N LYS A 45 1.47 -6.20 -10.80
CA LYS A 45 2.23 -6.34 -9.55
C LYS A 45 2.00 -5.16 -8.62
N TRP A 46 2.09 -3.94 -9.14
CA TRP A 46 1.86 -2.70 -8.39
C TRP A 46 0.47 -2.69 -7.76
N GLY A 47 -0.57 -3.06 -8.52
CA GLY A 47 -1.94 -3.12 -8.02
C GLY A 47 -2.10 -4.12 -6.85
N LYS A 48 -1.49 -5.31 -6.97
CA LYS A 48 -1.48 -6.31 -5.88
C LYS A 48 -0.78 -5.78 -4.63
N LEU A 49 0.40 -5.18 -4.78
CA LEU A 49 1.15 -4.60 -3.67
C LEU A 49 0.40 -3.42 -3.03
N HIS A 50 -0.25 -2.59 -3.85
CA HIS A 50 -1.04 -1.46 -3.37
C HIS A 50 -2.27 -1.94 -2.57
N ALA A 51 -2.94 -3.00 -3.02
CA ALA A 51 -4.05 -3.60 -2.27
C ALA A 51 -3.58 -4.07 -0.87
N VAL A 52 -2.45 -4.76 -0.79
CA VAL A 52 -1.85 -5.18 0.49
C VAL A 52 -1.53 -3.97 1.38
N ARG A 53 -0.99 -2.88 0.82
CA ARG A 53 -0.71 -1.64 1.56
C ARG A 53 -1.98 -1.00 2.12
N THR A 54 -3.10 -1.05 1.40
CA THR A 54 -4.35 -0.40 1.79
C THR A 54 -5.10 -1.16 2.88
N THR A 55 -5.01 -2.50 2.91
CA THR A 55 -5.75 -3.34 3.87
C THR A 55 -5.49 -2.96 5.34
N PRO A 56 -4.24 -2.80 5.83
CA PRO A 56 -3.99 -2.37 7.21
C PRO A 56 -4.60 -1.00 7.54
N GLY A 57 -4.57 -0.06 6.58
CA GLY A 57 -5.19 1.26 6.75
C GLY A 57 -6.71 1.18 6.91
N LEU A 58 -7.38 0.34 6.11
CA LEU A 58 -8.82 0.12 6.23
C LEU A 58 -9.17 -0.50 7.59
N LEU A 59 -8.39 -1.48 8.05
CA LEU A 59 -8.58 -2.11 9.36
C LEU A 59 -8.33 -1.11 10.51
N ALA A 60 -7.28 -0.30 10.42
CA ALA A 60 -6.98 0.74 11.40
C ALA A 60 -8.11 1.78 11.50
N SER A 61 -8.63 2.23 10.35
CA SER A 61 -9.79 3.14 10.30
C SER A 61 -11.00 2.53 11.01
N GLY A 62 -11.33 1.26 10.75
CA GLY A 62 -12.43 0.56 11.43
C GLY A 62 -12.23 0.50 12.95
N ILE A 63 -11.01 0.18 13.40
CA ILE A 63 -10.66 0.18 14.83
C ILE A 63 -10.91 1.56 15.45
N TYR A 64 -10.41 2.63 14.82
CA TYR A 64 -10.55 3.98 15.38
C TYR A 64 -12.00 4.48 15.38
N VAL A 65 -12.79 4.14 14.37
CA VAL A 65 -14.23 4.44 14.38
C VAL A 65 -14.93 3.71 15.53
N ILE A 66 -14.64 2.42 15.75
CA ILE A 66 -15.22 1.66 16.85
C ILE A 66 -14.81 2.24 18.22
N GLU A 67 -13.55 2.63 18.38
CA GLU A 67 -13.07 3.23 19.63
C GLU A 67 -13.69 4.60 19.88
N LEU A 68 -13.84 5.42 18.83
CA LEU A 68 -14.51 6.72 18.91
C LEU A 68 -15.98 6.59 19.35
N LEU A 69 -16.71 5.59 18.84
CA LEU A 69 -18.11 5.36 19.18
C LEU A 69 -18.32 4.82 20.61
N LYS A 70 -17.25 4.33 21.26
CA LYS A 70 -17.29 3.83 22.64
C LYS A 70 -16.91 4.90 23.67
N ALA A 71 -16.33 6.01 23.22
CA ALA A 71 -15.96 7.15 24.06
C ALA A 71 -17.19 8.01 24.35
#